data_AF-A0AA38P0N4-F1
#
_entry.id   AF-A0AA38P0N4-F1
#
_cell.length_a   1.000
_cell.length_b   1.000
_cell.length_c   1.000
_cell.angle_alpha   90.00
_cell.angle_beta   90.00
_cell.angle_gamma   90.00
#
_symmetry.space_group_name_H-M   'P 1'
#
loop_
_entity.id
_entity.type
_entity.pdbx_description
1 polymer ?
#
loop_
_entity_poly.entity_id
_entity_poly.type
_entity_poly.pdbx_seq_one_letter_code
_entity_poly.pdbx_strand_id
1 'polypeptide(L)'
;MLHQGHSLGGAYATLCYAEIMRLYNNSPAKPRQEEGELARFFSQLKKRQFLLRDLYTFGCPRLGGVMNDKAWASQYVSALDDHTGQSWQVVNRYDPVMAVPPVIPFISTWNHVDNGYQVSDQETPQPLPSEVGTQPGLNFEFWNFPYHCEIVHRLTDRKA
;
A
#
# COMPACT_ATOMS: atom_id res chain seq x y z
N MET A 1 4.60 -0.91 16.55
CA MET A 1 4.63 0.41 15.89
C MET A 1 3.54 0.42 14.84
N LEU A 2 2.66 1.42 14.86
CA LEU A 2 1.60 1.61 13.88
C LEU A 2 2.18 2.39 12.69
N HIS A 3 2.03 1.88 11.47
CA HIS A 3 2.50 2.58 10.27
C HIS A 3 1.29 3.17 9.55
N GLN A 4 1.39 4.44 9.16
CA GLN A 4 0.33 5.13 8.44
C GLN A 4 0.89 5.98 7.30
N GLY A 5 0.13 6.11 6.22
CA GLY A 5 0.46 7.02 5.13
C GLY A 5 -0.74 7.35 4.25
N HIS A 6 -0.76 8.55 3.68
CA HIS A 6 -1.79 9.02 2.77
C HIS A 6 -1.21 9.31 1.38
N SER A 7 -1.93 8.98 0.31
CA SER A 7 -1.51 9.21 -1.07
C SER A 7 -0.11 8.62 -1.33
N LEU A 8 0.82 9.39 -1.89
CA LEU A 8 2.21 8.97 -2.07
C LEU A 8 2.90 8.59 -0.75
N GLY A 9 2.53 9.19 0.38
CA GLY A 9 3.02 8.77 1.70
C GLY A 9 2.57 7.35 2.07
N GLY A 10 1.38 6.93 1.62
CA GLY A 10 0.91 5.54 1.74
C GLY A 10 1.77 4.56 0.96
N ALA A 11 2.21 4.98 -0.24
CA ALA A 11 3.13 4.19 -1.06
C ALA A 11 4.46 3.95 -0.36
N TYR A 12 5.08 5.02 0.15
CA TYR A 12 6.32 4.93 0.92
C TYR A 12 6.15 4.09 2.18
N ALA A 13 5.07 4.31 2.94
CA ALA A 13 4.79 3.53 4.14
C ALA A 13 4.69 2.03 3.82
N THR A 14 4.04 1.67 2.72
CA THR A 14 3.91 0.28 2.27
C THR A 14 5.25 -0.33 1.87
N LEU A 15 6.07 0.38 1.09
CA LEU A 15 7.40 -0.10 0.69
C LEU A 15 8.35 -0.23 1.89
N CYS A 16 8.34 0.75 2.79
CA CYS A 16 9.11 0.67 4.04
C CYS A 16 8.65 -0.51 4.89
N TYR A 17 7.34 -0.73 5.00
CA TYR A 17 6.79 -1.87 5.73
C TYR A 17 7.23 -3.20 5.11
N ALA A 18 7.17 -3.32 3.78
CA ALA A 18 7.66 -4.48 3.04
C ALA A 18 9.14 -4.77 3.33
N GLU A 19 9.98 -3.73 3.33
CA GLU A 19 11.42 -3.89 3.57
C GLU A 19 11.71 -4.25 5.04
N ILE A 20 10.98 -3.66 5.99
CA ILE A 20 11.07 -4.03 7.41
C ILE A 20 10.67 -5.49 7.59
N MET A 21 9.58 -5.96 6.97
CA MET A 21 9.17 -7.37 6.98
C MET A 21 10.25 -8.26 6.38
N ARG A 22 10.79 -7.91 5.21
CA ARG A 22 11.85 -8.67 4.54
C ARG A 22 13.09 -8.80 5.42
N LEU A 23 13.54 -7.71 6.02
CA LEU A 23 14.70 -7.69 6.91
C LEU A 23 14.43 -8.45 8.19
N TYR A 24 13.25 -8.29 8.79
CA TYR A 24 12.86 -9.01 9.98
C TYR A 24 12.79 -10.51 9.70
N ASN A 25 12.00 -10.96 8.72
CA ASN A 25 11.81 -12.38 8.41
C ASN A 25 13.12 -13.09 8.08
N ASN A 26 13.98 -12.47 7.26
CA ASN A 26 15.25 -13.06 6.85
C ASN A 26 16.38 -12.91 7.88
N SER A 27 16.20 -12.14 8.96
CA SER A 27 17.26 -11.99 9.96
C SER A 27 17.47 -13.27 10.77
N PRO A 28 18.73 -13.71 10.95
CA PRO A 28 19.04 -14.91 11.71
C PRO A 28 18.66 -14.74 13.18
N ALA A 29 18.25 -15.83 13.84
CA ALA A 29 17.91 -15.79 15.27
C ALA A 29 19.13 -15.49 16.17
N LYS A 30 20.35 -15.75 15.66
CA LYS A 30 21.62 -15.41 16.30
C LYS A 30 22.53 -14.76 15.25
N PRO A 31 22.96 -13.51 15.45
CA PRO A 31 23.83 -12.85 14.48
C PRO A 31 25.21 -13.51 14.49
N ARG A 32 25.77 -13.79 13.30
CA ARG A 32 27.16 -14.25 13.18
C ARG A 32 28.11 -13.08 13.44
N GLN A 33 29.33 -13.36 13.91
CA GLN A 33 30.32 -12.30 14.20
C GLN A 33 30.65 -11.43 12.97
N GLU A 34 30.54 -11.99 11.76
CA GLU A 34 30.83 -11.33 10.49
C GLU A 34 29.63 -10.57 9.87
N GLU A 35 28.45 -10.64 10.49
CA GLU A 35 27.28 -9.96 9.93
C GLU A 35 27.29 -8.45 10.21
N GLY A 36 26.92 -7.67 9.18
CA GLY A 36 26.87 -6.21 9.23
C GLY A 36 25.86 -5.65 10.24
N GLU A 37 25.98 -4.36 10.55
CA GLU A 37 25.22 -3.67 11.59
C GLU A 37 23.70 -3.84 11.47
N LEU A 38 23.18 -3.86 10.23
CA LEU A 38 21.76 -4.02 9.95
C LEU A 38 21.23 -5.39 10.41
N ALA A 39 21.94 -6.48 10.12
CA ALA A 39 21.55 -7.83 10.53
C ALA A 39 21.55 -7.98 12.06
N ARG A 40 22.53 -7.35 12.72
CA ARG A 40 22.58 -7.29 14.19
C ARG A 40 21.39 -6.54 14.77
N PHE A 41 21.03 -5.39 14.18
CA PHE A 41 19.87 -4.61 14.60
C PHE A 41 18.57 -5.42 14.53
N PHE A 42 18.27 -6.06 13.39
CA PHE A 42 17.04 -6.85 13.26
C PHE A 42 17.06 -8.15 14.08
N SER A 43 18.23 -8.76 14.30
CA SER A 43 18.36 -9.88 15.25
C SER A 43 18.01 -9.46 16.68
N GLN A 44 18.41 -8.25 17.10
CA GLN A 44 18.03 -7.69 18.39
C GLN A 44 16.52 -7.39 18.46
N LEU A 45 15.91 -6.89 17.38
CA LEU A 45 14.46 -6.70 17.31
C LEU A 45 13.71 -8.02 17.50
N LYS A 46 14.13 -9.09 16.83
CA LYS A 46 13.58 -10.45 17.04
C LYS A 46 13.73 -10.91 18.49
N LYS A 47 14.93 -10.77 19.07
CA LYS A 47 15.20 -11.15 20.48
C LYS A 47 14.33 -10.38 21.47
N ARG A 48 14.06 -9.09 21.19
CA ARG A 48 13.20 -8.22 22.01
C ARG A 48 11.70 -8.46 21.76
N GLN A 49 11.35 -9.46 20.94
CA GLN A 49 9.98 -9.73 20.52
C GLN A 49 9.31 -8.46 19.96
N PHE A 50 10.05 -7.67 19.19
CA PHE A 50 9.47 -6.53 18.50
C PHE A 50 8.34 -7.04 17.59
N LEU A 51 7.14 -6.53 17.84
CA LEU A 51 5.95 -6.84 17.07
C LEU A 51 5.74 -5.74 16.04
N LEU A 52 5.96 -6.08 14.78
CA LEU A 52 5.46 -5.31 13.67
C LEU A 52 3.94 -5.46 13.67
N ARG A 53 3.23 -4.34 13.87
CA ARG A 53 1.77 -4.28 13.92
C ARG A 53 1.24 -3.80 12.57
N ASP A 54 -0.05 -3.52 12.52
CA ASP A 54 -0.72 -3.17 11.29
C ASP A 54 -0.16 -1.92 10.60
N LEU A 55 -0.31 -1.91 9.28
CA LEU A 55 -0.13 -0.77 8.39
C LEU A 55 -1.52 -0.29 7.94
N TYR A 56 -1.77 1.02 8.01
CA TYR A 56 -2.99 1.62 7.45
C TYR A 56 -2.61 2.64 6.39
N THR A 57 -3.14 2.51 5.19
CA THR A 57 -2.90 3.45 4.10
C THR A 57 -4.19 4.08 3.63
N PHE A 58 -4.13 5.35 3.24
CA PHE A 58 -5.30 6.13 2.84
C PHE A 58 -5.11 6.68 1.43
N GLY A 59 -5.98 6.33 0.48
CA GLY A 59 -5.87 6.78 -0.92
C GLY A 59 -4.52 6.44 -1.56
N CYS A 60 -3.96 5.27 -1.23
CA CYS A 60 -2.63 4.87 -1.68
C CYS A 60 -2.67 4.36 -3.13
N PRO A 61 -1.74 4.77 -4.02
CA PRO A 61 -1.66 4.24 -5.37
C PRO A 61 -1.23 2.76 -5.36
N ARG A 62 -1.38 2.08 -6.51
CA ARG A 62 -0.83 0.73 -6.69
C ARG A 62 0.69 0.75 -6.62
N LEU A 63 1.26 -0.37 -6.17
CA LEU A 63 2.69 -0.52 -5.95
C LEU A 63 3.16 -1.85 -6.50
N GLY A 64 4.45 -1.90 -6.86
CA GLY A 64 5.11 -3.15 -7.23
C GLY A 64 4.48 -3.82 -8.44
N GLY A 65 5.05 -3.57 -9.63
CA GLY A 65 4.65 -4.30 -10.82
C GLY A 65 5.06 -5.77 -10.75
N VAL A 66 4.91 -6.50 -11.85
CA VAL A 66 5.52 -7.82 -11.95
C VAL A 66 7.04 -7.69 -12.03
N MET A 67 7.72 -8.44 -11.16
CA MET A 67 9.14 -8.77 -11.30
C MET A 67 9.27 -10.29 -11.44
N ASN A 68 9.93 -10.74 -12.50
CA ASN A 68 10.22 -12.16 -12.75
C ASN A 68 8.97 -13.05 -12.65
N ASP A 69 7.92 -12.72 -13.42
CA ASP A 69 6.63 -13.42 -13.50
C ASP A 69 5.84 -13.53 -12.18
N LYS A 70 6.26 -12.81 -11.14
CA LYS A 70 5.57 -12.76 -9.85
C LYS A 70 5.05 -11.36 -9.58
N ALA A 71 3.76 -11.24 -9.28
CA ALA A 71 3.17 -9.99 -8.81
C ALA A 71 3.75 -9.66 -7.43
N TRP A 72 4.27 -8.44 -7.28
CA TRP A 72 4.81 -7.97 -6.00
C TRP A 72 3.76 -8.04 -4.88
N ALA A 73 2.49 -7.72 -5.19
CA ALA A 73 1.39 -7.81 -4.23
C ALA A 73 1.21 -9.23 -3.66
N SER A 74 1.35 -10.27 -4.49
CA SER A 74 1.30 -11.67 -4.01
C SER A 74 2.46 -12.01 -3.06
N GLN A 75 3.67 -11.51 -3.36
CA GLN A 75 4.82 -11.71 -2.47
C GLN A 75 4.65 -10.94 -1.16
N TYR A 76 4.09 -9.74 -1.23
CA TYR A 76 3.81 -8.92 -0.06
C TYR A 76 2.80 -9.61 0.87
N VAL A 77 1.69 -10.11 0.31
CA VAL A 77 0.67 -10.85 1.09
C VAL A 77 1.27 -12.11 1.71
N SER A 78 2.05 -12.89 0.95
CA SER A 78 2.73 -14.07 1.51
C SER A 78 3.70 -13.72 2.65
N ALA A 79 4.34 -12.55 2.62
CA ALA A 79 5.22 -12.09 3.69
C ALA A 79 4.45 -11.59 4.93
N LEU A 80 3.19 -11.16 4.77
CA LEU A 80 2.32 -10.78 5.88
C LEU A 80 1.85 -12.00 6.69
N ASP A 81 1.62 -13.15 6.05
CA ASP A 81 1.14 -14.37 6.74
C ASP A 81 2.12 -14.87 7.82
N ASP A 82 3.41 -14.57 7.67
CA ASP A 82 4.46 -14.88 8.65
C ASP A 82 4.51 -13.88 9.82
N HIS A 83 3.61 -12.89 9.84
CA HIS A 83 3.59 -11.79 10.81
C HIS A 83 2.22 -11.63 11.50
N THR A 84 2.24 -11.01 12.69
CA THR A 84 1.01 -10.74 13.46
C THR A 84 0.26 -9.49 12.97
N GLY A 85 0.89 -8.64 12.16
CA GLY A 85 0.31 -7.41 11.64
C GLY A 85 -0.37 -7.61 10.29
N GLN A 86 -1.39 -6.80 10.02
CA GLN A 86 -2.09 -6.75 8.73
C GLN A 86 -1.81 -5.43 7.99
N SER A 87 -1.92 -5.43 6.67
CA SER A 87 -1.95 -4.19 5.88
C SER A 87 -3.38 -3.87 5.52
N TRP A 88 -3.83 -2.64 5.78
CA TRP A 88 -5.16 -2.17 5.48
C TRP A 88 -5.11 -0.98 4.53
N GLN A 89 -5.96 -1.00 3.50
CA GLN A 89 -6.12 0.11 2.57
C GLN A 89 -7.50 0.74 2.72
N VAL A 90 -7.55 2.02 3.04
CA VAL A 90 -8.80 2.79 3.13
C VAL A 90 -8.84 3.77 1.96
N VAL A 91 -9.91 3.74 1.19
CA VAL A 91 -10.06 4.53 -0.02
C VAL A 91 -11.38 5.29 -0.01
N ASN A 92 -11.35 6.56 -0.38
CA ASN A 92 -12.58 7.29 -0.65
C ASN A 92 -13.17 6.88 -2.02
N ARG A 93 -14.48 6.73 -2.09
CA ARG A 93 -15.16 6.44 -3.35
C ARG A 93 -14.81 7.53 -4.38
N TYR A 94 -14.50 7.09 -5.60
CA TYR A 94 -14.04 7.93 -6.71
C TYR A 94 -12.68 8.62 -6.53
N ASP A 95 -11.85 8.19 -5.57
CA ASP A 95 -10.46 8.66 -5.48
C ASP A 95 -9.64 8.21 -6.70
N PRO A 96 -9.15 9.14 -7.55
CA PRO A 96 -8.40 8.79 -8.75
C PRO A 96 -7.01 8.23 -8.45
N VAL A 97 -6.47 8.43 -7.24
CA VAL A 97 -5.13 7.91 -6.89
C VAL A 97 -5.11 6.38 -6.91
N MET A 98 -6.24 5.74 -6.66
CA MET A 98 -6.38 4.28 -6.73
C MET A 98 -6.30 3.73 -8.15
N ALA A 99 -6.52 4.57 -9.16
CA ALA A 99 -6.43 4.18 -10.55
C ALA A 99 -4.99 4.19 -11.06
N VAL A 100 -4.01 4.67 -10.28
CA VAL A 100 -2.61 4.81 -10.73
C VAL A 100 -1.64 3.90 -9.95
N PRO A 101 -0.62 3.32 -10.65
CA PRO A 101 -0.53 3.21 -12.10
C PRO A 101 -1.71 2.41 -12.70
N PRO A 102 -2.11 2.68 -13.95
CA PRO A 102 -3.20 1.97 -14.59
C PRO A 102 -2.82 0.52 -14.91
N VAL A 103 -3.80 -0.37 -14.78
CA VAL A 103 -3.69 -1.76 -15.24
C VAL A 103 -4.06 -1.80 -16.72
N ILE A 104 -3.07 -2.08 -17.56
CA ILE A 104 -3.24 -2.22 -18.99
C ILE A 104 -3.11 -3.70 -19.32
N PRO A 105 -4.15 -4.35 -19.86
CA PRO A 105 -4.10 -5.76 -20.21
C PRO A 105 -2.83 -6.11 -21.00
N PHE A 106 -2.16 -7.18 -20.59
CA PHE A 106 -0.91 -7.70 -21.19
C PHE A 106 0.34 -6.80 -21.08
N ILE A 107 0.21 -5.57 -20.56
CA ILE A 107 1.30 -4.58 -20.51
C ILE A 107 1.68 -4.28 -19.06
N SER A 108 0.71 -4.26 -18.14
CA SER A 108 0.97 -4.01 -16.74
C SER A 108 0.11 -4.88 -15.82
N THR A 109 0.66 -5.10 -14.62
CA THR A 109 0.16 -6.04 -13.60
C THR A 109 0.24 -5.40 -12.22
N TRP A 110 0.07 -4.07 -12.19
CA TRP A 110 -0.02 -3.36 -10.93
C TRP A 110 -1.26 -3.85 -10.19
N ASN A 111 -1.09 -4.28 -8.95
CA ASN A 111 -2.20 -4.65 -8.09
C ASN A 111 -2.09 -3.87 -6.79
N HIS A 112 -3.22 -3.50 -6.22
CA HIS A 112 -3.28 -3.13 -4.82
C HIS A 112 -2.96 -4.35 -3.94
N VAL A 113 -2.44 -4.07 -2.75
CA VAL A 113 -2.35 -5.07 -1.68
C VAL A 113 -3.76 -5.32 -1.16
N ASP A 114 -4.09 -6.58 -0.87
CA ASP A 114 -5.40 -6.96 -0.34
C ASP A 114 -5.67 -6.40 1.07
N ASN A 115 -6.93 -6.55 1.51
CA ASN A 115 -7.52 -6.04 2.76
C ASN A 115 -7.80 -4.52 2.73
N GLY A 116 -8.74 -4.10 1.89
CA GLY A 116 -9.16 -2.71 1.83
C GLY A 116 -10.65 -2.45 2.08
N TYR A 117 -10.97 -1.20 2.40
CA TYR A 117 -12.33 -0.69 2.53
C TYR A 117 -12.50 0.58 1.69
N GLN A 118 -13.56 0.59 0.88
CA GLN A 118 -14.08 1.81 0.28
C GLN A 118 -15.02 2.52 1.26
N VAL A 119 -14.79 3.81 1.44
CA VAL A 119 -15.62 4.70 2.26
C VAL A 119 -16.25 5.79 1.40
N SER A 120 -17.34 6.37 1.88
CA SER A 120 -18.00 7.53 1.29
C SER A 120 -18.84 8.23 2.36
N ASP A 121 -19.27 9.45 2.08
CA ASP A 121 -20.14 10.20 3.00
C ASP A 121 -21.59 9.68 3.01
N GLN A 122 -22.01 8.92 1.99
CA GLN A 122 -23.40 8.55 1.76
C GLN A 122 -23.71 7.07 2.03
N GLU A 123 -22.69 6.21 1.98
CA GLU A 123 -22.85 4.77 2.10
C GLU A 123 -21.92 4.18 3.16
N THR A 124 -22.38 3.10 3.80
CA THR A 124 -21.58 2.36 4.78
C THR A 124 -20.31 1.79 4.12
N PRO A 125 -19.17 1.75 4.84
CA PRO A 125 -17.93 1.20 4.30
C PRO A 125 -18.11 -0.19 3.70
N GLN A 126 -17.59 -0.39 2.49
CA GLN A 126 -17.64 -1.67 1.77
C GLN A 126 -16.24 -2.25 1.62
N PRO A 127 -16.06 -3.58 1.73
CA PRO A 127 -14.77 -4.20 1.45
C PRO A 127 -14.40 -4.00 -0.03
N LEU A 128 -13.12 -3.73 -0.29
CA LEU A 128 -12.59 -3.70 -1.66
C LEU A 128 -12.46 -5.13 -2.20
N PRO A 129 -12.81 -5.35 -3.48
CA PRO A 129 -12.45 -6.59 -4.17
C PRO A 129 -10.92 -6.77 -4.20
N SER A 130 -10.46 -8.01 -3.98
CA SER A 130 -9.05 -8.35 -4.14
C SER A 130 -8.60 -8.12 -5.57
N GLU A 131 -7.44 -7.48 -5.74
CA GLU A 131 -6.77 -7.35 -7.03
C GLU A 131 -5.70 -8.43 -7.22
N VAL A 132 -5.26 -9.11 -6.15
CA VAL A 132 -4.15 -10.05 -6.18
C VAL A 132 -4.49 -11.27 -7.04
N GLY A 133 -3.61 -11.59 -8.00
CA GLY A 133 -3.82 -12.70 -8.93
C GLY A 133 -4.92 -12.44 -9.97
N THR A 134 -5.47 -11.22 -9.98
CA THR A 134 -6.42 -10.76 -11.00
C THR A 134 -5.77 -9.75 -11.94
N GLN A 135 -6.44 -9.48 -13.06
CA GLN A 135 -6.13 -8.34 -13.92
C GLN A 135 -7.30 -7.36 -13.83
N PRO A 136 -7.23 -6.35 -12.94
CA PRO A 136 -8.29 -5.35 -12.83
C PRO A 136 -8.56 -4.72 -14.20
N GLY A 137 -9.84 -4.63 -14.58
CA GLY A 137 -10.22 -3.96 -15.81
C GLY A 137 -9.78 -2.49 -15.81
N LEU A 138 -9.60 -1.91 -17.00
CA LEU A 138 -9.40 -0.47 -17.14
C LEU A 138 -10.63 0.25 -16.60
N ASN A 139 -10.49 0.87 -15.42
CA ASN A 139 -11.56 1.68 -14.86
C ASN A 139 -11.42 3.11 -15.39
N PHE A 140 -12.15 3.41 -16.47
CA PHE A 140 -12.18 4.73 -17.10
C PHE A 140 -13.17 5.70 -16.43
N GLU A 141 -13.94 5.28 -15.43
CA GLU A 141 -14.92 6.16 -14.76
C GLU A 141 -14.26 7.42 -14.17
N PHE A 142 -13.00 7.30 -13.72
CA PHE A 142 -12.19 8.42 -13.22
C PHE A 142 -11.76 9.43 -14.28
N TRP A 143 -11.91 9.15 -15.58
CA TRP A 143 -11.56 10.11 -16.64
C TRP A 143 -12.75 10.95 -17.09
N ASN A 144 -13.97 10.60 -16.65
CA ASN A 144 -15.20 11.36 -16.86
C ASN A 144 -15.52 12.27 -15.66
N PHE A 145 -14.54 13.01 -15.13
CA PHE A 145 -14.83 14.04 -14.14
C PHE A 145 -15.44 15.29 -14.81
N PRO A 146 -16.63 15.75 -14.40
CA PRO A 146 -17.11 17.08 -14.75
C PRO A 146 -16.49 18.18 -13.88
N TYR A 147 -15.36 17.93 -13.19
CA TYR A 147 -14.64 18.96 -12.43
C TYR A 147 -13.75 19.80 -13.35
N HIS A 148 -14.37 20.50 -14.29
CA HIS A 148 -13.80 21.74 -14.79
C HIS A 148 -13.77 22.74 -13.61
N CYS A 149 -12.57 23.12 -13.17
CA CYS A 149 -12.26 24.41 -12.54
C CYS A 149 -13.30 25.00 -11.54
N GLU A 150 -13.55 24.38 -10.38
CA GLU A 150 -14.19 25.12 -9.26
C GLU A 150 -13.23 25.48 -8.10
N ILE A 151 -12.01 24.92 -8.07
CA ILE A 151 -11.03 25.26 -7.02
C ILE A 151 -10.34 26.61 -7.29
N VAL A 152 -10.33 27.10 -8.53
CA VAL A 152 -9.72 28.40 -8.86
C VAL A 152 -10.62 29.58 -8.48
N HIS A 153 -11.95 29.41 -8.43
CA HIS A 153 -12.87 30.50 -8.08
C HIS A 153 -12.97 30.79 -6.58
N ARG A 154 -12.73 29.81 -5.70
CA ARG A 154 -12.81 30.04 -4.23
C ARG A 154 -11.57 30.66 -3.61
N LEU A 155 -10.49 30.85 -4.37
CA LEU A 155 -9.27 31.52 -3.89
C LEU A 155 -9.16 32.99 -4.36
N THR A 156 -10.03 33.45 -5.25
CA THR A 156 -10.12 34.86 -5.65
C THR A 156 -11.10 35.68 -4.82
N ASP A 157 -12.02 35.06 -4.09
CA ASP A 157 -13.06 35.76 -3.31
C ASP A 157 -12.69 36.00 -1.82
N ARG A 158 -11.44 35.76 -1.42
CA ARG A 158 -10.90 36.17 -0.11
C ARG A 158 -9.91 37.32 -0.21
N LYS A 159 -10.28 38.36 -0.94
CA LYS A 159 -9.77 39.72 -0.72
C LYS A 159 -10.97 40.68 -0.68
N ALA A 160 -11.53 40.82 0.51
CA ALA A 160 -12.23 42.03 0.94
C ALA A 160 -11.43 42.62 2.10
#